data_AF-A0A348N311-F1
#
_entry.id   AF-A0A348N311-F1
#
_cell.length_a   1.000
_cell.length_b   1.000
_cell.length_c   1.000
_cell.angle_alpha   90.00
_cell.angle_beta   90.00
_cell.angle_gamma   90.00
#
_symmetry.space_group_name_H-M   'P 1'
#
loop_
_entity.id
_entity.type
_entity.pdbx_description
1 polymer ?
#
loop_
_entity_poly.entity_id
_entity_poly.type
_entity_poly.pdbx_seq_one_letter_code
_entity_poly.pdbx_strand_id
1 'polypeptide(L)'
;LIVANQKDYRLLTLQQSFSTTNTACSPFQFLGLRSGYVLSHEHYHQLQRWLLLLVQQFQLIGINSIDLLLTAKQQQLLLLEINPRISASVQLLKNIPWLDWHRQACQQKVLPNIKINLNPQRQLHTIYSDQKFTVAKAVNWPAYAADLPSAEQVILPNQPICSLITDTDLSFQLNHYRQQKMILSLCQP
;
A
#
# COMPACT_ATOMS: atom_id res chain seq x y z
N LEU A 1 4.84 7.72 0.46
CA LEU A 1 4.91 7.80 -1.01
C LEU A 1 5.25 9.23 -1.42
N ILE A 2 6.27 9.42 -2.26
CA ILE A 2 6.72 10.74 -2.74
C ILE A 2 6.80 10.78 -4.26
N VAL A 3 6.79 11.98 -4.82
CA VAL A 3 7.29 12.24 -6.19
C VAL A 3 8.50 13.17 -6.09
N ALA A 4 9.58 12.86 -6.80
CA ALA A 4 10.86 13.54 -6.68
C ALA A 4 11.49 13.82 -8.05
N ASN A 5 12.29 14.88 -8.16
CA ASN A 5 12.99 15.27 -9.39
C ASN A 5 14.50 15.44 -9.17
N GLN A 6 15.10 14.61 -8.30
CA GLN A 6 16.50 14.65 -7.86
C GLN A 6 16.88 15.84 -6.96
N LYS A 7 16.23 16.99 -7.11
CA LYS A 7 16.53 18.21 -6.35
C LYS A 7 15.59 18.41 -5.17
N ASP A 8 14.30 18.16 -5.43
CA ASP A 8 13.20 18.39 -4.51
C ASP A 8 12.20 17.22 -4.57
N TYR A 9 11.23 17.23 -3.67
CA TYR A 9 10.15 16.25 -3.63
C TYR A 9 8.82 16.87 -3.24
N ARG A 10 7.75 16.12 -3.48
CA ARG A 10 6.45 16.34 -2.86
C ARG A 10 6.00 15.06 -2.19
N LEU A 11 5.58 15.17 -0.94
CA LEU A 11 4.94 14.07 -0.22
C LEU A 11 3.53 13.88 -0.77
N LEU A 12 3.24 12.70 -1.31
CA LEU A 12 1.91 12.37 -1.82
C LEU A 12 0.99 11.92 -0.70
N THR A 13 1.45 10.94 0.08
CA THR A 13 0.66 10.35 1.16
C THR A 13 1.55 9.56 2.09
N LEU A 14 1.09 9.46 3.34
CA LEU A 14 1.57 8.51 4.34
C LEU A 14 0.50 7.44 4.51
N GLN A 15 0.95 6.20 4.52
CA GLN A 15 0.10 5.02 4.58
C GLN A 15 0.55 4.14 5.72
N GLN A 16 -0.40 3.43 6.34
CA GLN A 16 -0.10 2.45 7.37
C GLN A 16 -0.11 1.05 6.75
N SER A 17 0.98 0.31 6.94
CA SER A 17 1.08 -1.10 6.53
C SER A 17 0.59 -2.03 7.64
N PHE A 18 -0.03 -3.13 7.25
CA PHE A 18 -0.52 -4.17 8.14
C PHE A 18 0.07 -5.50 7.72
N SER A 19 0.51 -6.29 8.69
CA SER A 19 1.07 -7.62 8.48
C SER A 19 0.52 -8.61 9.49
N THR A 20 0.67 -9.90 9.22
CA THR A 20 0.45 -10.93 10.23
C THR A 20 1.47 -10.77 11.35
N THR A 21 1.01 -10.96 12.59
CA THR A 21 1.85 -10.87 13.79
C THR A 21 1.96 -12.21 14.53
N ASN A 22 1.23 -13.23 14.10
CA ASN A 22 0.94 -14.39 14.96
C ASN A 22 1.06 -15.77 14.29
N THR A 23 1.69 -15.85 13.12
CA THR A 23 1.96 -17.15 12.46
C THR A 23 3.46 -17.41 12.46
N ALA A 24 3.90 -18.40 13.23
CA ALA A 24 5.31 -18.81 13.29
C ALA A 24 5.89 -19.16 11.91
N CYS A 25 5.04 -19.59 10.98
CA CYS A 25 5.43 -19.98 9.62
C CYS A 25 5.49 -18.82 8.61
N SER A 26 4.95 -17.64 8.93
CA SER A 26 4.99 -16.48 8.03
C SER A 26 4.97 -15.16 8.81
N PRO A 27 6.03 -14.88 9.61
CA PRO A 27 6.14 -13.60 10.29
C PRO A 27 6.24 -12.48 9.24
N PHE A 28 5.53 -11.37 9.47
CA PHE A 28 5.51 -10.19 8.59
C PHE A 28 4.85 -10.38 7.21
N GLN A 29 3.98 -11.38 7.04
CA GLN A 29 3.19 -11.51 5.81
C GLN A 29 2.33 -10.25 5.62
N PHE A 30 2.51 -9.56 4.50
CA PHE A 30 1.82 -8.32 4.18
C PHE A 30 0.32 -8.55 3.99
N LEU A 31 -0.52 -7.95 4.83
CA LEU A 31 -1.98 -8.03 4.73
C LEU A 31 -2.57 -6.88 3.93
N GLY A 32 -1.90 -5.73 3.90
CA GLY A 32 -2.42 -4.57 3.17
C GLY A 32 -1.96 -3.21 3.69
N LEU A 33 -2.58 -2.18 3.14
CA LEU A 33 -2.29 -0.78 3.43
C LEU A 33 -3.58 -0.01 3.69
N ARG A 34 -3.48 1.03 4.52
CA ARG A 34 -4.52 2.05 4.70
C ARG A 34 -3.98 3.44 4.39
N SER A 35 -4.70 4.21 3.59
CA SER A 35 -4.36 5.60 3.27
C SER A 35 -4.63 6.56 4.43
N GLY A 36 -3.97 7.70 4.43
CA GLY A 36 -4.31 8.82 5.32
C GLY A 36 -3.76 8.67 6.72
N TYR A 37 -2.61 8.00 6.87
CA TYR A 37 -1.89 8.01 8.14
C TYR A 37 -1.36 9.41 8.42
N VAL A 38 -1.48 9.88 9.66
CA VAL A 38 -1.04 11.22 10.08
C VAL A 38 0.07 11.03 11.11
N LEU A 39 1.24 11.60 10.82
CA LEU A 39 2.35 11.66 11.77
C LEU A 39 2.15 12.82 12.74
N SER A 40 2.81 12.73 13.91
CA SER A 40 2.99 13.90 14.78
C SER A 40 3.74 15.01 14.04
N HIS A 41 3.58 16.26 14.48
CA HIS A 41 4.30 17.40 13.90
C HIS A 41 5.83 17.19 13.94
N GLU A 42 6.34 16.66 15.04
CA GLU A 42 7.76 16.36 15.22
C GLU A 42 8.26 15.33 14.21
N HIS A 43 7.57 14.18 14.11
CA HIS A 43 7.95 13.13 13.16
C HIS A 43 7.80 13.59 11.71
N TYR A 44 6.81 14.43 11.42
CA TYR A 44 6.63 15.00 10.09
C TYR A 44 7.81 15.90 9.72
N HIS A 45 8.24 16.81 10.59
CA HIS A 45 9.42 17.65 10.35
C HIS A 45 10.71 16.85 10.24
N GLN A 46 10.88 15.82 11.06
CA GLN A 46 12.00 14.88 10.94
C GLN A 46 12.01 14.19 9.58
N LEU A 47 10.86 13.64 9.17
CA LEU A 47 10.70 13.00 7.87
C LEU A 47 11.00 13.97 6.73
N GLN A 48 10.52 15.21 6.79
CA GLN A 48 10.75 16.18 5.73
C GLN A 48 12.23 16.46 5.48
N ARG A 49 13.02 16.56 6.56
CA ARG A 49 14.48 16.74 6.48
C ARG A 49 15.15 15.52 5.86
N TRP A 50 14.76 14.33 6.29
CA TRP A 50 15.30 13.09 5.71
C TRP A 50 14.98 12.96 4.24
N LEU A 51 13.73 13.16 3.84
CA LEU A 51 13.31 13.03 2.44
C LEU A 51 14.11 13.94 1.50
N LEU A 52 14.38 15.19 1.89
CA LEU A 52 15.18 16.10 1.08
C LEU A 52 16.61 15.56 0.87
N LEU A 53 17.26 15.14 1.96
CA LEU A 53 18.61 14.57 1.91
C LEU A 53 18.65 13.28 1.08
N LEU A 54 17.68 12.38 1.28
CA LEU A 54 17.60 11.12 0.55
C LEU A 54 17.39 11.34 -0.94
N VAL A 55 16.52 12.27 -1.32
CA VAL A 55 16.24 12.60 -2.72
C VAL A 55 17.49 13.10 -3.42
N GLN A 56 18.24 14.00 -2.77
CA GLN A 56 19.46 14.57 -3.33
C GLN A 56 20.61 13.55 -3.34
N GLN A 57 20.78 12.77 -2.28
CA GLN A 57 21.88 11.82 -2.19
C GLN A 57 21.72 10.63 -3.14
N PHE A 58 20.50 10.09 -3.23
CA PHE A 58 20.20 8.92 -4.06
C PHE A 58 19.66 9.29 -5.45
N GLN A 59 19.63 10.59 -5.78
CA GLN A 59 19.14 11.10 -7.06
C GLN A 59 17.75 10.55 -7.42
N LEU A 60 16.85 10.53 -6.43
CA LEU A 60 15.52 9.93 -6.59
C LEU A 60 14.69 10.72 -7.60
N ILE A 61 14.09 9.99 -8.54
CA ILE A 61 13.32 10.57 -9.63
C ILE A 61 11.98 9.84 -9.79
N GLY A 62 10.94 10.54 -10.24
CA GLY A 62 9.61 9.97 -10.40
C GLY A 62 8.93 9.69 -9.05
N ILE A 63 8.02 8.72 -9.05
CA ILE A 63 7.32 8.27 -7.84
C ILE A 63 8.15 7.19 -7.15
N ASN A 64 8.36 7.36 -5.84
CA ASN A 64 9.17 6.50 -5.00
C ASN A 64 8.40 6.21 -3.70
N SER A 65 8.60 5.03 -3.11
CA SER A 65 8.12 4.72 -1.75
C SER A 65 9.28 4.60 -0.77
N ILE A 66 9.00 4.94 0.49
CA ILE A 66 9.96 4.92 1.58
C ILE A 66 9.24 4.29 2.75
N ASP A 67 9.86 3.24 3.28
CA ASP A 67 9.29 2.45 4.35
C ASP A 67 9.90 2.91 5.66
N LEU A 68 9.01 3.21 6.61
CA LEU A 68 9.34 3.80 7.89
C LEU A 68 8.79 2.89 9.00
N LEU A 69 9.53 2.80 10.09
CA LEU A 69 9.06 2.18 11.32
C LEU A 69 8.88 3.24 12.39
N LEU A 70 7.68 3.31 12.98
CA LEU A 70 7.43 4.10 14.18
C LEU A 70 7.42 3.15 15.39
N THR A 71 8.41 3.27 16.28
CA THR A 71 8.52 2.36 17.43
C THR A 71 7.48 2.67 18.50
N ALA A 72 6.79 1.65 19.01
CA ALA A 72 5.73 1.86 20.01
C ALA A 72 6.27 2.39 21.35
N LYS A 73 7.46 1.94 21.78
CA LYS A 73 8.03 2.28 23.09
C LYS A 73 8.68 3.66 23.10
N GLN A 74 9.62 3.91 22.20
CA GLN A 74 10.37 5.17 22.17
C GLN A 74 9.73 6.23 21.27
N GLN A 75 8.65 5.91 20.54
CA GLN A 75 8.05 6.79 19.53
C GLN A 75 9.10 7.31 18.55
N GLN A 76 10.05 6.45 18.18
CA GLN A 76 11.12 6.81 17.26
C GLN A 76 10.71 6.47 15.84
N LEU A 77 10.84 7.45 14.95
CA LEU A 77 10.76 7.21 13.53
C LEU A 77 12.12 6.67 13.05
N LEU A 78 12.10 5.55 12.35
CA LEU A 78 13.27 4.89 11.76
C LEU A 78 13.04 4.70 10.26
N LEU A 79 14.08 4.92 9.46
CA LEU A 79 14.09 4.61 8.03
C LEU A 79 14.45 3.14 7.83
N LEU A 80 13.61 2.38 7.12
CA LEU A 80 13.88 0.97 6.82
C LEU A 80 14.42 0.78 5.41
N GLU A 81 13.69 1.26 4.41
CA GLU A 81 14.00 1.00 3.00
C GLU A 81 13.58 2.18 2.12
N ILE A 82 14.33 2.38 1.03
CA ILE A 82 13.96 3.25 -0.08
C ILE A 82 13.67 2.36 -1.28
N ASN A 83 12.47 2.49 -1.84
CA ASN A 83 12.01 1.76 -3.01
C ASN A 83 11.93 2.75 -4.19
N PRO A 84 12.97 2.82 -5.05
CA PRO A 84 13.06 3.80 -6.14
C PRO A 84 12.20 3.41 -7.35
N ARG A 85 10.93 3.09 -7.11
CA ARG A 85 9.96 2.64 -8.10
C ARG A 85 8.54 3.01 -7.69
N ILE A 86 7.63 2.98 -8.67
CA ILE A 86 6.19 3.05 -8.39
C ILE A 86 5.82 1.80 -7.58
N SER A 87 5.35 1.98 -6.36
CA SER A 87 4.88 0.90 -5.49
C SER A 87 3.38 0.66 -5.66
N ALA A 88 2.91 -0.52 -5.24
CA ALA A 88 1.48 -0.86 -5.22
C ALA A 88 0.66 0.15 -4.38
N SER A 89 1.30 0.88 -3.47
CA SER A 89 0.65 1.86 -2.63
C SER A 89 0.10 3.06 -3.39
N VAL A 90 0.56 3.30 -4.64
CA VAL A 90 -0.01 4.33 -5.52
C VAL A 90 -1.48 4.07 -5.88
N GLN A 91 -1.92 2.81 -5.84
CA GLN A 91 -3.31 2.44 -6.13
C GLN A 91 -4.30 3.06 -5.13
N LEU A 92 -3.80 3.42 -3.93
CA LEU A 92 -4.55 4.21 -2.95
C LEU A 92 -4.57 5.71 -3.27
N LEU A 93 -4.28 6.15 -4.50
CA LEU A 93 -4.51 7.51 -5.02
C LEU A 93 -5.53 7.46 -6.19
N LYS A 94 -6.81 7.74 -5.92
CA LYS A 94 -7.97 7.63 -6.82
C LYS A 94 -8.20 8.99 -7.44
N ASN A 95 -8.44 9.01 -8.75
CA ASN A 95 -8.67 10.23 -9.51
C ASN A 95 -7.50 11.23 -9.42
N ILE A 96 -6.28 10.73 -9.18
CA ILE A 96 -5.06 11.53 -9.17
C ILE A 96 -4.22 11.16 -10.40
N PRO A 97 -3.72 12.13 -11.20
CA PRO A 97 -2.92 11.87 -12.39
C PRO A 97 -1.47 11.53 -12.02
N TRP A 98 -1.28 10.54 -11.15
CA TRP A 98 0.03 10.19 -10.60
C TRP A 98 1.02 9.75 -11.68
N LEU A 99 0.54 9.14 -12.77
CA LEU A 99 1.41 8.73 -13.89
C LEU A 99 1.97 9.94 -14.65
N ASP A 100 1.16 10.99 -14.84
CA ASP A 100 1.64 12.23 -15.43
C ASP A 100 2.63 12.95 -14.51
N TRP A 101 2.41 12.90 -13.19
CA TRP A 101 3.37 13.43 -12.21
C TRP A 101 4.69 12.67 -12.24
N HIS A 102 4.64 11.34 -12.33
CA HIS A 102 5.82 10.50 -12.52
C HIS A 102 6.57 10.91 -13.79
N ARG A 103 5.88 10.99 -14.94
CA ARG A 103 6.49 11.40 -16.22
C ARG A 103 7.14 12.79 -16.13
N GLN A 104 6.44 13.78 -15.56
CA GLN A 104 6.95 15.14 -15.44
C GLN A 104 8.19 15.21 -14.54
N ALA A 105 8.18 14.48 -13.44
CA ALA A 105 9.31 14.37 -12.53
C ALA A 105 10.52 13.68 -13.20
N CYS A 106 10.30 12.64 -14.01
CA CYS A 106 11.33 12.00 -14.84
C CYS A 106 11.93 12.94 -15.89
N GLN A 107 11.15 13.90 -16.38
CA GLN A 107 11.62 14.95 -17.29
C GLN A 107 12.29 16.13 -16.54
N GLN A 108 12.54 16.00 -15.24
CA GLN A 108 13.11 17.02 -14.37
C GLN A 108 12.35 18.36 -14.41
N LYS A 109 11.04 18.29 -14.68
CA LYS A 109 10.16 19.46 -14.68
C LYS A 109 9.79 19.86 -13.25
N VAL A 110 9.08 20.98 -13.14
CA VAL A 110 8.48 21.46 -11.89
C VAL A 110 7.58 20.37 -11.30
N LEU A 111 7.77 20.08 -10.02
CA LEU A 111 6.92 19.14 -9.30
C LEU A 111 5.50 19.70 -9.17
N PRO A 112 4.46 18.85 -9.25
CA PRO A 112 3.08 19.30 -9.16
C PRO A 112 2.80 19.99 -7.83
N ASN A 113 1.87 20.95 -7.84
CA ASN A 113 1.27 21.42 -6.60
C ASN A 113 0.27 20.37 -6.11
N ILE A 114 0.46 19.87 -4.90
CA ILE A 114 -0.24 18.66 -4.43
C ILE A 114 -1.29 19.04 -3.39
N LYS A 115 -2.55 18.79 -3.75
CA LYS A 115 -3.68 18.73 -2.82
C LYS A 115 -4.38 17.40 -3.02
N ILE A 116 -4.02 16.40 -2.21
CA ILE A 116 -4.65 15.08 -2.28
C ILE A 116 -5.70 15.01 -1.19
N ASN A 117 -6.94 14.78 -1.59
CA ASN A 117 -8.01 14.41 -0.68
C ASN A 117 -8.01 12.88 -0.53
N LEU A 118 -7.83 12.40 0.70
CA LEU A 118 -7.81 10.98 1.03
C LEU A 118 -9.12 10.52 1.69
N ASN A 119 -10.19 11.31 1.56
CA ASN A 119 -11.53 10.96 2.05
C ASN A 119 -12.46 10.53 0.89
N PRO A 120 -13.19 9.41 1.03
CA PRO A 120 -13.09 8.45 2.13
C PRO A 120 -11.74 7.73 2.14
N GLN A 121 -11.35 7.19 3.30
CA GLN A 121 -10.12 6.41 3.40
C GLN A 121 -10.21 5.19 2.48
N ARG A 122 -9.07 4.82 1.90
CA ARG A 122 -8.94 3.61 1.09
C ARG A 122 -8.02 2.61 1.73
N GLN A 123 -8.40 1.35 1.55
CA GLN A 123 -7.67 0.21 2.07
C GLN A 123 -7.39 -0.76 0.93
N LEU A 124 -6.14 -1.19 0.83
CA LEU A 124 -5.71 -2.30 -0.01
C LEU A 124 -5.61 -3.52 0.90
N HIS A 125 -6.21 -4.64 0.50
CA HIS A 125 -6.12 -5.91 1.21
C HIS A 125 -5.53 -6.98 0.29
N THR A 126 -4.69 -7.85 0.84
CA THR A 126 -4.30 -9.11 0.22
C THR A 126 -4.97 -10.24 0.99
N ILE A 127 -5.86 -10.99 0.34
CA ILE A 127 -6.55 -12.11 0.99
C ILE A 127 -5.73 -13.37 0.77
N TYR A 128 -5.44 -14.08 1.85
CA TYR A 128 -4.72 -15.35 1.82
C TYR A 128 -5.66 -16.51 2.11
N SER A 129 -5.36 -17.67 1.56
CA SER A 129 -6.10 -18.88 1.87
C SER A 129 -5.66 -19.48 3.19
N ASP A 130 -6.63 -19.96 3.97
CA ASP A 130 -6.41 -20.72 5.20
C ASP A 130 -6.25 -22.23 4.95
N GLN A 131 -6.71 -22.71 3.79
CA GLN A 131 -6.74 -24.13 3.44
C GLN A 131 -6.40 -24.36 1.96
N LYS A 132 -6.18 -25.62 1.59
CA LYS A 132 -6.05 -25.97 0.17
C LYS A 132 -7.42 -25.96 -0.49
N PHE A 133 -7.57 -25.29 -1.64
CA PHE A 133 -8.77 -25.38 -2.47
C PHE A 133 -8.44 -25.28 -3.96
N THR A 134 -9.42 -25.63 -4.81
CA THR A 134 -9.34 -25.46 -6.26
C THR A 134 -10.37 -24.42 -6.66
N VAL A 135 -9.96 -23.38 -7.37
CA VAL A 135 -10.84 -22.29 -7.80
C VAL A 135 -11.90 -22.85 -8.75
N ALA A 136 -13.18 -22.54 -8.51
CA ALA A 136 -14.26 -22.98 -9.38
C ALA A 136 -14.11 -22.43 -10.80
N LYS A 137 -14.69 -23.12 -11.79
CA LYS A 137 -14.64 -22.67 -13.21
C LYS A 137 -15.21 -21.27 -13.41
N ALA A 138 -16.23 -20.91 -12.63
CA ALA A 138 -16.84 -19.60 -12.63
C ALA A 138 -17.02 -19.13 -11.19
N VAL A 139 -16.36 -18.02 -10.85
CA VAL A 139 -16.51 -17.33 -9.56
C VAL A 139 -16.92 -15.90 -9.86
N ASN A 140 -17.98 -15.43 -9.19
CA ASN A 140 -18.44 -14.04 -9.29
C ASN A 140 -17.60 -13.14 -8.39
N TRP A 141 -16.39 -12.83 -8.83
CA TRP A 141 -15.49 -11.94 -8.10
C TRP A 141 -16.08 -10.52 -7.98
N PRO A 142 -15.88 -9.84 -6.84
CA PRO A 142 -16.25 -8.43 -6.71
C PRO A 142 -15.53 -7.57 -7.75
N ALA A 143 -16.21 -6.54 -8.29
CA ALA A 143 -15.63 -5.66 -9.32
C ALA A 143 -14.39 -4.86 -8.85
N TYR A 144 -14.16 -4.78 -7.54
CA TYR A 144 -13.01 -4.11 -6.93
C TYR A 144 -11.90 -5.09 -6.50
N ALA A 145 -11.99 -6.34 -6.95
CA ALA A 145 -10.94 -7.34 -6.79
C ALA A 145 -9.98 -7.32 -7.98
N ALA A 146 -8.71 -7.57 -7.70
CA ALA A 146 -7.63 -7.70 -8.69
C ALA A 146 -6.75 -8.90 -8.34
N ASP A 147 -5.75 -9.17 -9.20
CA ASP A 147 -4.84 -10.32 -9.05
C ASP A 147 -5.61 -11.65 -8.88
N LEU A 148 -6.67 -11.82 -9.67
CA LEU A 148 -7.58 -12.95 -9.57
C LEU A 148 -6.89 -14.24 -10.02
N PRO A 149 -7.16 -15.38 -9.36
CA PRO A 149 -6.60 -16.65 -9.76
C PRO A 149 -7.28 -17.17 -11.03
N SER A 150 -6.58 -18.03 -11.76
CA SER A 150 -7.16 -18.70 -12.93
C SER A 150 -8.23 -19.72 -12.51
N ALA A 151 -9.20 -19.97 -13.39
CA ALA A 151 -10.14 -21.07 -13.21
C ALA A 151 -9.39 -22.40 -13.00
N GLU A 152 -9.88 -23.22 -12.07
CA GLU A 152 -9.31 -24.53 -11.71
C GLU A 152 -7.88 -24.48 -11.15
N GLN A 153 -7.35 -23.28 -10.86
CA GLN A 153 -6.08 -23.14 -10.16
C GLN A 153 -6.18 -23.71 -8.74
N VAL A 154 -5.17 -24.48 -8.34
CA VAL A 154 -5.02 -24.95 -6.95
C VAL A 154 -4.33 -23.87 -6.12
N ILE A 155 -4.97 -23.43 -5.05
CA ILE A 155 -4.42 -22.50 -4.07
C ILE A 155 -4.10 -23.28 -2.79
N LEU A 156 -2.89 -23.13 -2.27
CA LEU A 156 -2.42 -23.75 -1.04
C LEU A 156 -2.62 -22.82 0.18
N PRO A 157 -2.59 -23.36 1.41
CA PRO A 157 -2.59 -22.53 2.61
C PRO A 157 -1.50 -21.45 2.58
N ASN A 158 -1.81 -20.26 3.07
CA ASN A 158 -0.98 -19.06 3.09
C ASN A 158 -0.59 -18.51 1.70
N GLN A 159 -1.15 -19.02 0.61
CA GLN A 159 -1.01 -18.39 -0.71
C GLN A 159 -2.05 -17.29 -0.90
N PRO A 160 -1.70 -16.20 -1.61
CA PRO A 160 -2.65 -15.13 -1.91
C PRO A 160 -3.74 -15.66 -2.86
N ILE A 161 -4.99 -15.30 -2.57
CA ILE A 161 -6.16 -15.54 -3.42
C ILE A 161 -6.32 -14.38 -4.38
N CYS A 162 -6.46 -13.16 -3.85
CA CYS A 162 -6.66 -11.94 -4.64
C CYS A 162 -6.31 -10.71 -3.80
N SER A 163 -6.20 -9.56 -4.48
CA SER A 163 -6.13 -8.25 -3.83
C SER A 163 -7.47 -7.50 -3.96
N LEU A 164 -7.77 -6.61 -3.01
CA LEU A 164 -9.01 -5.83 -2.96
C LEU A 164 -8.70 -4.39 -2.59
N ILE A 165 -9.36 -3.43 -3.25
CA ILE A 165 -9.32 -2.01 -2.84
C ILE A 165 -10.73 -1.56 -2.46
N THR A 166 -10.88 -1.02 -1.25
CA THR A 166 -12.18 -0.57 -0.75
C THR A 166 -12.12 0.86 -0.23
N ASP A 167 -13.17 1.63 -0.53
CA ASP A 167 -13.46 2.92 0.10
C ASP A 167 -14.24 2.65 1.40
N THR A 168 -13.69 3.00 2.57
CA THR A 168 -14.33 2.71 3.86
C THR A 168 -13.77 3.56 5.00
N ASP A 169 -14.60 3.80 6.02
CA ASP A 169 -14.18 4.41 7.29
C ASP A 169 -13.97 3.36 8.41
N LEU A 170 -14.17 2.07 8.11
CA LEU A 170 -13.92 0.99 9.06
C LEU A 170 -12.44 0.86 9.40
N SER A 171 -12.12 0.31 10.57
CA SER A 171 -10.74 -0.09 10.88
C SER A 171 -10.25 -1.13 9.88
N PHE A 172 -8.94 -1.14 9.62
CA PHE A 172 -8.35 -2.10 8.68
C PHE A 172 -8.66 -3.54 9.07
N GLN A 173 -8.56 -3.88 10.36
CA GLN A 173 -8.80 -5.24 10.86
C GLN A 173 -10.24 -5.69 10.61
N LEU A 174 -11.23 -4.85 10.92
CA LEU A 174 -12.64 -5.19 10.74
C LEU A 174 -13.00 -5.33 9.25
N ASN A 175 -12.51 -4.41 8.42
CA ASN A 175 -12.76 -4.49 6.98
C ASN A 175 -12.05 -5.69 6.35
N HIS A 176 -10.78 -5.91 6.66
CA HIS A 176 -10.02 -7.07 6.18
C HIS A 176 -10.71 -8.39 6.53
N TYR A 177 -11.20 -8.53 7.77
CA TYR A 177 -11.99 -9.70 8.18
C TYR A 177 -13.25 -9.91 7.34
N ARG A 178 -14.00 -8.83 7.06
CA ARG A 178 -15.20 -8.89 6.20
C ARG A 178 -14.85 -9.31 4.77
N GLN A 179 -13.81 -8.70 4.21
CA GLN A 179 -13.33 -9.00 2.87
C GLN A 179 -12.84 -10.46 2.76
N GLN A 180 -12.07 -10.92 3.74
CA GLN A 180 -11.59 -12.30 3.80
C GLN A 180 -12.75 -13.29 3.87
N LYS A 181 -13.73 -13.06 4.75
CA LYS A 181 -14.92 -13.93 4.84
C LYS A 181 -15.69 -14.00 3.53
N MET A 182 -15.92 -12.85 2.89
CA MET A 182 -16.61 -12.78 1.61
C MET A 182 -15.86 -13.58 0.54
N ILE A 183 -14.56 -13.34 0.36
CA ILE A 183 -13.75 -14.04 -0.65
C ILE A 183 -13.70 -15.54 -0.39
N LEU A 184 -13.48 -15.97 0.86
CA LEU A 184 -13.47 -17.39 1.20
C LEU A 184 -14.83 -18.05 0.92
N SER A 185 -15.95 -17.36 1.17
CA SER A 185 -17.28 -17.90 0.86
C SER A 185 -17.53 -18.08 -0.64
N LEU A 186 -16.87 -17.29 -1.50
CA LEU A 186 -16.93 -17.44 -2.96
C LEU A 186 -16.04 -18.59 -3.46
N CYS A 187 -15.08 -19.03 -2.65
CA CYS A 187 -14.11 -20.07 -2.99
C CYS A 187 -14.47 -21.44 -2.41
N GLN A 188 -15.52 -21.52 -1.58
CA GLN A 188 -16.06 -22.78 -1.08
C GLN A 188 -16.99 -23.39 -2.13
N PRO A 189 -16.93 -24.72 -2.33
CA PRO A 189 -17.80 -25.43 -3.27
C PRO A 189 -19.28 -25.39 -2.86
#